data_AF-A0A258TPB2-F1
#
_entry.id   AF-A0A258TPB2-F1
#
_cell.length_a   1.000
_cell.length_b   1.000
_cell.length_c   1.000
_cell.angle_alpha   90.00
_cell.angle_beta   90.00
_cell.angle_gamma   90.00
#
_symmetry.space_group_name_H-M   'P 1'
#
loop_
_entity.id
_entity.type
_entity.pdbx_description
1 polymer ?
#
loop_
_entity_poly.entity_id
_entity_poly.type
_entity_poly.pdbx_seq_one_letter_code
_entity_poly.pdbx_strand_id
1 'polypeptide(L)' 'MSENVSNSMDIHEILDHLPHRYPFVLIDRVLSMEIGKEITALKNVTVNEPFFPGHFPYHPVMPGVLIVEAMAQAAAVLSF' A
#
# COMPACT_ATOMS: atom_id res chain seq x y z
N MET A 1 -11.70 -5.94 28.97
CA MET A 1 -12.27 -5.76 27.63
C MET A 1 -11.33 -4.84 26.90
N SER A 2 -10.35 -5.39 26.19
CA SER A 2 -9.39 -4.61 25.40
C SER A 2 -10.15 -3.97 24.24
N GLU A 3 -10.10 -2.65 24.16
CA GLU A 3 -10.63 -1.89 23.05
C GLU A 3 -9.95 -2.39 21.76
N ASN A 4 -10.73 -2.97 20.85
CA ASN A 4 -10.29 -3.21 19.48
C ASN A 4 -10.17 -1.84 18.81
N VAL A 5 -9.04 -1.17 19.01
CA VAL A 5 -8.70 0.01 18.22
C VAL A 5 -8.50 -0.49 16.80
N SER A 6 -9.46 -0.18 15.92
CA SER A 6 -9.27 -0.31 14.48
C SER A 6 -8.13 0.64 14.10
N ASN A 7 -6.90 0.14 14.09
CA ASN A 7 -5.71 0.90 13.68
C ASN A 7 -5.70 1.06 12.16
N SER A 8 -6.59 1.90 11.65
CA SER A 8 -6.56 2.38 10.27
C SER A 8 -5.56 3.52 10.15
N MET A 9 -4.90 3.65 8.99
CA MET A 9 -3.98 4.75 8.71
C MET A 9 -4.31 5.40 7.37
N ASP A 10 -4.27 6.72 7.31
CA ASP A 10 -4.34 7.46 6.05
C ASP A 10 -2.98 7.62 5.36
N ILE A 11 -2.96 8.29 4.21
CA ILE A 11 -1.73 8.46 3.43
C ILE A 11 -0.68 9.32 4.14
N HIS A 12 -1.07 10.29 4.97
CA HIS A 12 -0.12 11.14 5.68
C HIS A 12 0.62 10.32 6.74
N GLU A 13 -0.13 9.53 7.51
CA GLU A 13 0.45 8.62 8.50
C GLU A 13 1.36 7.59 7.85
N ILE A 14 0.96 7.01 6.72
CA ILE A 14 1.80 6.07 5.94
C ILE A 14 3.11 6.72 5.51
N LEU A 15 3.08 7.96 5.02
CA LEU A 15 4.27 8.67 4.54
C LEU A 15 5.22 9.08 5.66
N ASP A 16 4.73 9.22 6.89
CA ASP A 16 5.58 9.46 8.07
C ASP A 16 6.31 8.19 8.51
N HIS A 17 5.72 7.01 8.31
CA HIS A 17 6.33 5.72 8.67
C HIS A 17 7.23 5.15 7.56
N LEU A 18 6.83 5.29 6.30
CA LEU A 18 7.57 4.75 5.16
C LEU A 18 8.44 5.82 4.49
N PRO A 19 9.68 5.47 4.08
CA PRO A 19 10.53 6.38 3.31
C PRO A 19 10.10 6.52 1.84
N HIS A 20 9.24 5.61 1.34
CA HIS A 20 8.78 5.57 -0.05
C HIS A 20 8.03 6.85 -0.42
N ARG A 21 8.27 7.35 -1.64
CA ARG A 21 7.58 8.52 -2.22
C ARG A 21 7.22 8.24 -3.67
N TYR A 22 6.42 9.10 -4.28
CA TYR A 22 6.08 8.97 -5.70
C TYR A 22 7.34 8.79 -6.57
N PRO A 23 7.35 7.85 -7.54
CA PRO A 23 6.23 6.99 -7.97
C PRO A 23 6.16 5.61 -7.29
N PHE A 24 6.81 5.42 -6.14
CA PHE A 24 7.04 4.10 -5.53
C PHE A 24 6.48 3.95 -4.10
N VAL A 25 5.60 4.86 -3.66
CA VAL A 25 4.68 4.57 -2.55
C VAL A 25 3.45 3.90 -3.14
N LEU A 26 3.17 2.67 -2.73
CA LEU A 26 2.21 1.78 -3.41
C LEU A 26 1.09 1.30 -2.48
N ILE A 27 0.91 1.93 -1.33
CA ILE A 27 -0.27 1.74 -0.47
C ILE A 27 -0.90 3.11 -0.18
N ASP A 28 -2.21 3.21 -0.28
CA ASP A 28 -2.96 4.46 -0.09
C ASP A 28 -3.56 4.59 1.31
N ARG A 29 -3.89 3.44 1.92
CA ARG A 29 -4.57 3.37 3.23
C ARG A 29 -4.32 2.03 3.91
N VAL A 30 -4.23 2.03 5.24
CA VAL A 30 -4.40 0.82 6.06
C VAL A 30 -5.85 0.76 6.53
N LEU A 31 -6.55 -0.34 6.20
CA LEU A 31 -7.95 -0.55 6.58
C LEU A 31 -8.06 -1.11 8.01
N SER A 32 -7.18 -2.03 8.37
CA SER A 32 -7.10 -2.63 9.71
C SER A 32 -5.73 -3.22 9.97
N MET A 33 -5.30 -3.22 11.23
CA MET A 33 -4.00 -3.77 11.64
C MET A 33 -4.06 -4.31 13.07
N GLU A 34 -3.53 -5.53 13.26
CA GLU A 34 -3.26 -6.14 14.57
C GLU A 34 -1.74 -6.31 14.70
N ILE A 35 -1.11 -5.50 15.56
CA ILE A 35 0.35 -5.42 15.72
C ILE A 35 0.93 -6.80 16.04
N GLY A 36 1.97 -7.19 15.31
CA GLY A 36 2.65 -8.48 15.46
C GLY A 36 1.90 -9.67 14.86
N LYS A 37 0.79 -9.45 14.14
CA LYS A 37 0.00 -10.53 13.55
C LYS A 37 -0.41 -10.30 12.10
N GLU A 38 -1.23 -9.29 11.81
CA GLU A 38 -1.78 -9.09 10.46
C GLU A 38 -2.06 -7.62 10.14
N ILE A 39 -2.06 -7.31 8.84
CA ILE A 39 -2.41 -6.00 8.29
C ILE A 39 -3.25 -6.17 7.03
N THR A 40 -4.27 -5.34 6.88
CA THR A 40 -5.04 -5.19 5.64
C THR A 40 -4.86 -3.76 5.12
N ALA A 41 -4.22 -3.61 3.97
CA ALA A 41 -3.98 -2.34 3.31
C ALA A 41 -4.67 -2.28 1.94
N LEU A 42 -4.83 -1.07 1.42
CA LEU A 42 -5.49 -0.81 0.15
C LEU A 42 -4.59 0.06 -0.75
N LYS A 43 -4.47 -0.37 -2.00
CA LYS A 43 -3.91 0.40 -3.11
C LYS A 43 -4.99 0.54 -4.17
N ASN A 44 -5.42 1.77 -4.48
CA ASN A 44 -6.24 2.04 -5.65
C ASN A 44 -5.39 1.90 -6.90
N VAL A 45 -6.03 1.42 -7.97
CA VAL A 45 -5.39 1.25 -9.28
C VAL A 45 -6.09 2.15 -10.26
N THR A 46 -5.35 3.04 -10.91
CA THR A 46 -5.88 4.00 -11.89
C THR A 46 -5.03 4.03 -13.14
N VAL A 47 -5.67 4.16 -14.32
CA VAL A 47 -4.96 4.26 -15.60
C VAL A 47 -3.98 5.45 -15.66
N ASN A 48 -4.12 6.43 -14.75
CA ASN A 48 -3.24 7.59 -14.63
C ASN A 48 -1.92 7.30 -13.87
N GLU A 49 -1.54 6.05 -13.66
CA GLU A 49 -0.26 5.67 -13.01
C GLU A 49 0.90 5.53 -14.03
N PRO A 50 2.14 5.89 -13.64
CA PRO A 50 3.25 6.06 -14.57
C PRO A 50 3.76 4.78 -15.22
N PHE A 51 3.44 3.60 -14.68
CA PHE A 51 3.85 2.32 -15.25
C PHE A 51 2.90 1.78 -16.33
N PHE A 52 1.65 2.25 -16.40
CA PHE A 52 0.67 1.77 -17.38
C PHE A 52 0.99 2.09 -18.85
N PRO A 53 1.59 3.25 -19.22
CA PRO A 53 2.04 3.48 -20.59
C PRO A 53 3.00 2.40 -21.11
N GLY A 54 3.78 1.77 -20.21
CA GLY A 54 4.74 0.73 -20.55
C GLY A 54 4.25 -0.71 -20.29
N HIS A 55 3.14 -0.90 -19.58
CA HIS A 55 2.70 -2.23 -19.13
C HIS A 55 1.17 -2.42 -19.24
N PHE A 56 0.63 -2.64 -20.44
CA PHE A 56 1.23 -2.56 -21.77
C PHE A 56 0.51 -1.48 -22.60
N PRO A 57 1.14 -0.94 -23.67
CA PRO A 57 0.43 -0.06 -24.59
C PRO A 57 -0.91 -0.66 -25.04
N TYR A 58 -2.00 0.10 -24.90
CA TYR A 58 -3.39 -0.30 -25.21
C TYR A 58 -3.98 -1.46 -24.37
N HIS A 59 -3.23 -1.99 -23.39
CA HIS A 59 -3.68 -3.04 -22.50
C HIS A 59 -3.06 -2.85 -21.10
N PRO A 60 -3.55 -1.87 -20.32
CA PRO A 60 -3.00 -1.55 -19.00
C PRO A 60 -3.22 -2.72 -18.03
N VAL A 61 -2.14 -3.27 -17.50
CA VAL A 61 -2.14 -4.37 -16.52
C VAL A 61 -1.26 -3.96 -15.35
N MET A 62 -1.73 -4.10 -14.11
CA MET A 62 -0.89 -3.81 -12.94
C MET A 62 0.29 -4.80 -12.94
N PRO A 63 1.55 -4.34 -12.93
CA PRO A 63 2.69 -5.26 -12.90
C PRO A 63 2.65 -6.12 -11.64
N GLY A 64 2.72 -7.44 -11.79
CA GLY A 64 2.62 -8.37 -10.66
C GLY A 64 3.69 -8.14 -9.58
N VAL A 65 4.89 -7.73 -9.99
CA VAL A 65 5.97 -7.35 -9.07
C VAL A 65 5.63 -6.13 -8.21
N LEU A 66 4.81 -5.19 -8.72
CA LEU A 66 4.37 -4.03 -7.94
C LEU A 66 3.24 -4.39 -6.97
N ILE A 67 2.49 -5.47 -7.21
CA ILE A 67 1.56 -6.03 -6.22
C ILE A 67 2.34 -6.61 -5.04
N VAL A 68 3.41 -7.36 -5.32
CA VAL A 68 4.31 -7.90 -4.30
C VAL A 68 5.01 -6.77 -3.52
N GLU A 69 5.45 -5.73 -4.20
CA GLU A 69 6.01 -4.54 -3.56
C GLU A 69 5.00 -3.84 -2.64
N ALA A 70 3.75 -3.65 -3.09
CA ALA A 70 2.70 -3.07 -2.24
C ALA A 70 2.44 -3.92 -0.99
N MET A 71 2.46 -5.26 -1.11
CA MET A 71 2.39 -6.17 0.03
C MET A 71 3.61 -6.01 0.97
N ALA A 72 4.81 -5.84 0.42
CA ALA A 72 6.01 -5.62 1.20
C ALA A 72 5.96 -4.29 1.98
N GLN A 73 5.45 -3.22 1.35
CA GLN A 73 5.24 -1.94 2.03
C GLN A 73 4.20 -2.03 3.14
N ALA A 74 3.09 -2.75 2.93
CA ALA A 74 2.12 -3.03 3.99
C ALA A 74 2.76 -3.80 5.16
N ALA A 75 3.55 -4.84 4.86
CA ALA A 75 4.27 -5.59 5.90
C ALA A 75 5.30 -4.73 6.65
N ALA A 76 5.96 -3.79 5.96
CA ALA A 76 6.87 -2.83 6.61
C ALA A 76 6.13 -1.91 7.59
N VAL A 77 4.93 -1.42 7.24
CA VAL A 77 4.08 -0.66 8.18
C VAL A 77 3.75 -1.48 9.43
N LEU A 78 3.44 -2.77 9.29
CA LEU A 78 3.16 -3.67 10.41
C LEU A 78 4.38 -3.92 11.33
N SER A 79 5.60 -3.65 10.85
CA SER A 79 6.84 -3.96 11.58
C SER A 79 7.27 -2.88 12.58
N PHE A 80 6.69 -1.68 12.50
CA PHE A 80 6.92 -0.58 13.45
C PHE A 80 6.00 -0.70 14.66
#